data_AF-A0A8W8K451-F1
#
_entry.id   AF-A0A8W8K451-F1
#
_cell.length_a   1.000
_cell.length_b   1.000
_cell.length_c   1.000
_cell.angle_alpha   90.00
_cell.angle_beta   90.00
_cell.angle_gamma   90.00
#
_symmetry.space_group_name_H-M   'P 1'
#
loop_
_entity.id
_entity.type
_entity.pdbx_description
1 polymer ?
#
loop_
_entity_poly.entity_id
_entity_poly.type
_entity_poly.pdbx_seq_one_letter_code
_entity_poly.pdbx_strand_id
1 'polypeptide(L)'
;MNCRKTSILCLFFTCVFFVTIYVIYFNHGPPEKILSANSKTNEYLQRVLEGDGDEEVLKSARAWNSFIEAHHYVSIGDIYDSCEEDGRKWLGKTVLLPDKERGGVTSKTFLNVTFEETLADGEFFLSVSYGGKDLYENQWKFCEMEEEDEEDRWIFCPYKPGSYSWVISRKIPNYLPKGTYKATARLTNENEDVILCGFAEFVL
;
A
#
# COMPACT_ATOMS: atom_id res chain seq x y z
N MET A 1 19.91 -41.13 33.01
CA MET A 1 18.96 -40.24 32.30
C MET A 1 18.87 -40.70 30.86
N ASN A 2 17.68 -41.03 30.37
CA ASN A 2 17.52 -41.70 29.07
C ASN A 2 17.50 -40.65 27.95
N CYS A 3 18.68 -40.36 27.38
CA CYS A 3 18.94 -39.26 26.44
C CYS A 3 17.88 -39.15 25.32
N ARG A 4 17.39 -40.29 24.82
CA ARG A 4 16.34 -40.39 23.79
C ARG A 4 14.97 -39.86 24.23
N LYS A 5 14.56 -40.05 25.49
CA LYS A 5 13.29 -39.52 26.01
C LYS A 5 13.38 -38.00 26.19
N THR A 6 14.52 -37.50 26.65
CA THR A 6 14.78 -36.07 26.76
C THR A 6 14.79 -35.40 25.38
N SER A 7 15.40 -36.00 24.36
CA SER A 7 15.41 -35.46 22.98
C SER A 7 14.01 -35.38 22.37
N ILE A 8 13.16 -36.41 22.53
CA ILE A 8 11.78 -36.39 22.01
C ILE A 8 10.96 -35.30 22.70
N LEU A 9 11.11 -35.16 24.03
CA LEU A 9 10.41 -34.15 24.80
C LEU A 9 10.83 -32.73 24.38
N CYS A 10 12.13 -32.49 24.19
CA CYS A 10 12.62 -31.21 23.68
C CYS A 10 12.07 -30.90 22.28
N LEU A 11 12.09 -31.87 21.36
CA LEU A 11 11.53 -31.69 20.00
C LEU A 11 10.04 -31.32 20.05
N PHE A 12 9.26 -32.02 20.89
CA PHE A 12 7.85 -31.73 21.07
C PHE A 12 7.61 -30.30 21.56
N PHE A 13 8.32 -29.85 22.60
CA PHE A 13 8.18 -28.48 23.10
C PHE A 13 8.61 -27.44 22.07
N THR A 14 9.67 -27.69 21.31
CA THR A 14 10.09 -26.83 20.21
C THR A 14 9.00 -26.72 19.13
N CYS A 15 8.41 -27.84 18.71
CA CYS A 15 7.31 -27.83 17.74
C CYS A 15 6.10 -27.06 18.27
N VAL A 16 5.68 -27.31 19.52
CA VAL A 16 4.57 -26.58 20.16
C VAL A 16 4.86 -25.08 20.24
N PHE A 17 6.09 -24.69 20.56
CA PHE A 17 6.52 -23.30 20.60
C PHE A 17 6.39 -22.62 19.23
N PHE A 18 6.91 -23.24 18.16
CA PHE A 18 6.78 -22.70 16.80
C PHE A 18 5.33 -22.61 16.33
N VAL A 19 4.51 -23.63 16.60
CA VAL A 19 3.07 -23.61 16.28
C VAL A 19 2.36 -22.47 17.03
N THR A 20 2.71 -22.27 18.30
CA THR A 20 2.13 -21.21 19.12
C THR A 20 2.50 -19.83 18.57
N ILE A 21 3.77 -19.60 18.21
CA ILE A 21 4.21 -18.36 17.57
C ILE A 21 3.46 -18.13 16.26
N TYR A 22 3.34 -19.18 15.42
CA TYR A 22 2.61 -19.09 14.16
C TYR A 22 1.15 -18.66 14.36
N VAL A 23 0.43 -19.31 15.27
CA VAL A 23 -0.98 -19.00 15.52
C VAL A 23 -1.16 -17.61 16.15
N ILE A 24 -0.25 -17.17 17.01
CA ILE A 24 -0.35 -15.87 17.68
C ILE A 24 -0.02 -14.73 16.71
N TYR A 25 1.12 -14.82 16.01
CA TYR A 25 1.68 -13.69 15.26
C TYR A 25 1.39 -13.72 13.77
N PHE A 26 1.21 -14.90 13.16
CA PHE A 26 1.14 -15.07 11.71
C PHE A 26 -0.23 -15.52 11.20
N ASN A 27 -1.13 -16.00 12.08
CA ASN A 27 -2.50 -16.29 11.70
C ASN A 27 -3.36 -15.01 11.82
N HIS A 28 -3.67 -14.43 10.66
CA HIS A 28 -4.42 -13.17 10.52
C HIS A 28 -5.93 -13.30 10.70
N GLY A 29 -6.42 -14.54 10.79
CA GLY A 29 -7.85 -14.81 10.87
C GLY A 29 -8.57 -14.45 9.56
N PRO A 30 -9.89 -14.26 9.63
CA PRO A 30 -10.70 -14.04 8.43
C PRO A 30 -10.60 -12.59 7.93
N PRO A 31 -10.78 -12.36 6.61
CA PRO A 31 -10.62 -11.04 5.97
C PRO A 31 -11.47 -9.94 6.60
N GLU A 32 -12.66 -10.25 7.10
CA GLU A 32 -13.57 -9.27 7.70
C GLU A 32 -12.94 -8.60 8.92
N LYS A 33 -12.14 -9.34 9.71
CA LYS A 33 -11.42 -8.76 10.85
C LYS A 33 -10.35 -7.78 10.40
N ILE A 34 -9.58 -8.14 9.37
CA ILE A 34 -8.54 -7.28 8.80
C ILE A 34 -9.18 -6.00 8.22
N LEU A 35 -10.25 -6.14 7.45
CA LEU A 35 -11.00 -5.00 6.90
C LEU A 35 -11.52 -4.09 8.01
N SER A 36 -12.08 -4.65 9.09
CA SER A 36 -12.57 -3.87 10.23
C SER A 36 -11.46 -3.14 11.00
N ALA A 37 -10.26 -3.72 11.09
CA ALA A 37 -9.11 -3.07 11.75
C ALA A 37 -8.58 -1.87 10.95
N ASN A 38 -8.89 -1.83 9.65
CA ASN A 38 -8.46 -0.78 8.72
C ASN A 38 -9.58 0.19 8.35
N SER A 39 -10.82 -0.03 8.79
CA SER A 39 -11.95 0.88 8.55
C SER A 39 -11.88 2.10 9.48
N LYS A 40 -10.79 2.86 9.39
CA LYS A 40 -10.59 4.10 10.13
C LYS A 40 -10.94 5.31 9.26
N THR A 41 -11.40 6.36 9.91
CA THR A 41 -11.63 7.64 9.24
C THR A 41 -10.31 8.30 8.89
N ASN A 42 -10.19 8.82 7.68
CA ASN A 42 -9.02 9.57 7.26
C ASN A 42 -9.11 11.00 7.78
N GLU A 43 -8.40 11.28 8.88
CA GLU A 43 -8.42 12.60 9.56
C GLU A 43 -7.97 13.74 8.64
N TYR A 44 -6.99 13.50 7.75
CA TYR A 44 -6.53 14.52 6.80
C TYR A 44 -7.62 14.82 5.76
N LEU A 45 -8.27 13.80 5.22
CA LEU A 45 -9.41 13.97 4.33
C LEU A 45 -10.54 14.76 5.01
N GLN A 46 -10.87 14.44 6.27
CA GLN A 46 -11.88 15.20 7.01
C GLN A 46 -11.49 16.68 7.15
N ARG A 47 -10.25 16.98 7.57
CA ARG A 47 -9.76 18.36 7.66
C ARG A 47 -9.86 19.10 6.34
N VAL A 48 -9.49 18.45 5.23
CA VAL A 48 -9.61 19.06 3.89
C VAL A 48 -11.07 19.30 3.53
N LEU A 49 -11.96 18.34 3.73
CA LEU A 49 -13.38 18.48 3.37
C LEU A 49 -14.14 19.52 4.20
N GLU A 50 -13.72 19.76 5.45
CA GLU A 50 -14.31 20.75 6.36
C GLU A 50 -13.70 22.16 6.20
N GLY A 51 -12.53 22.27 5.58
CA GLY A 51 -11.82 23.53 5.38
C GLY A 51 -12.33 24.37 4.20
N ASP A 52 -11.84 25.60 4.12
CA ASP A 52 -12.05 26.56 3.03
C ASP A 52 -10.86 26.60 2.05
N GLY A 53 -10.20 25.47 1.87
CA GLY A 53 -9.01 25.33 1.02
C GLY A 53 -9.27 25.42 -0.49
N ASP A 54 -8.21 25.23 -1.26
CA ASP A 54 -8.23 25.28 -2.72
C ASP A 54 -9.36 24.42 -3.34
N GLU A 55 -10.11 25.00 -4.29
CA GLU A 55 -11.29 24.36 -4.87
C GLU A 55 -10.95 23.07 -5.64
N GLU A 56 -9.78 23.02 -6.30
CA GLU A 56 -9.36 21.84 -7.05
C GLU A 56 -8.95 20.71 -6.10
N VAL A 57 -8.30 21.04 -4.98
CA VAL A 57 -8.00 20.08 -3.90
C VAL A 57 -9.30 19.51 -3.34
N LEU A 58 -10.25 20.36 -2.96
CA LEU A 58 -11.57 19.94 -2.45
C LEU A 58 -12.32 19.04 -3.45
N LYS A 59 -12.29 19.42 -4.74
CA LYS A 59 -12.94 18.66 -5.81
C LYS A 59 -12.31 17.28 -5.97
N SER A 60 -10.98 17.18 -5.97
CA SER A 60 -10.27 15.90 -6.08
C SER A 60 -10.55 15.00 -4.87
N ALA A 61 -10.52 15.56 -3.65
CA ALA A 61 -10.80 14.85 -2.41
C ALA A 61 -12.24 14.29 -2.39
N ARG A 62 -13.24 15.10 -2.77
CA ARG A 62 -14.66 14.67 -2.86
C ARG A 62 -14.86 13.57 -3.91
N ALA A 63 -14.24 13.70 -5.07
CA ALA A 63 -14.36 12.71 -6.14
C ALA A 63 -13.84 11.34 -5.70
N TRP A 64 -12.64 11.30 -5.11
CA TRP A 64 -12.06 10.06 -4.59
C TRP A 64 -12.82 9.51 -3.39
N ASN A 65 -13.28 10.35 -2.47
CA ASN A 65 -14.09 9.89 -1.34
C ASN A 65 -15.41 9.26 -1.83
N SER A 66 -16.10 9.91 -2.77
CA SER A 66 -17.34 9.39 -3.35
C SER A 66 -17.12 8.05 -4.05
N PHE A 67 -16.00 7.89 -4.75
CA PHE A 67 -15.61 6.62 -5.38
C PHE A 67 -15.44 5.50 -4.36
N ILE A 68 -14.75 5.76 -3.24
CA ILE A 68 -14.55 4.78 -2.16
C ILE A 68 -15.87 4.39 -1.50
N GLU A 69 -16.70 5.38 -1.17
CA GLU A 69 -18.01 5.18 -0.52
C GLU A 69 -18.96 4.37 -1.42
N ALA A 70 -19.06 4.73 -2.70
CA ALA A 70 -19.95 4.07 -3.66
C ALA A 70 -19.62 2.57 -3.86
N HIS A 71 -18.36 2.18 -3.67
CA HIS A 71 -17.93 0.79 -3.80
C HIS A 71 -17.78 0.06 -2.47
N HIS A 72 -18.03 0.73 -1.35
CA HIS A 72 -17.83 0.20 -0.01
C HIS A 72 -16.41 -0.34 0.23
N TYR A 73 -15.40 0.35 -0.31
CA TYR A 73 -14.00 -0.03 -0.14
C TYR A 73 -13.44 0.41 1.22
N VAL A 74 -12.52 -0.38 1.77
CA VAL A 74 -11.72 0.02 2.93
C VAL A 74 -10.43 0.66 2.41
N SER A 75 -10.32 1.98 2.52
CA SER A 75 -9.12 2.72 2.10
C SER A 75 -8.04 2.68 3.18
N ILE A 76 -6.83 2.34 2.77
CA ILE A 76 -5.63 2.28 3.64
C ILE A 76 -4.55 3.27 3.22
N GLY A 77 -4.72 3.96 2.09
CA GLY A 77 -3.74 4.91 1.63
C GLY A 77 -4.26 5.85 0.55
N ASP A 78 -3.53 6.94 0.40
CA ASP A 78 -3.79 8.02 -0.53
C ASP A 78 -2.57 8.24 -1.43
N ILE A 79 -2.82 8.72 -2.64
CA ILE A 79 -1.79 9.13 -3.59
C ILE A 79 -2.09 10.56 -4.03
N TYR A 80 -1.05 11.38 -4.07
CA TYR A 80 -1.09 12.81 -4.26
C TYR A 80 -0.15 13.24 -5.39
N ASP A 81 -0.39 14.44 -5.93
CA ASP A 81 0.47 15.10 -6.93
C ASP A 81 1.74 15.71 -6.33
N SER A 82 1.79 15.91 -5.00
CA SER A 82 2.99 16.35 -4.28
C SER A 82 3.13 15.67 -2.91
N CYS A 83 4.33 15.73 -2.33
CA CYS A 83 4.58 15.27 -0.96
C CYS A 83 4.33 16.35 0.11
N GLU A 84 4.14 17.61 -0.30
CA GLU A 84 3.89 18.71 0.64
C GLU A 84 2.45 18.65 1.13
N GLU A 85 2.24 18.78 2.45
CA GLU A 85 0.91 18.56 3.06
C GLU A 85 -0.12 19.63 2.66
N ASP A 86 0.34 20.82 2.29
CA ASP A 86 -0.50 21.95 1.92
C ASP A 86 -0.84 21.91 0.43
N GLY A 87 -2.14 21.90 0.11
CA GLY A 87 -2.61 22.10 -1.27
C GLY A 87 -2.44 20.93 -2.23
N ARG A 88 -2.09 19.72 -1.76
CA ARG A 88 -1.93 18.54 -2.63
C ARG A 88 -3.27 17.99 -3.13
N LYS A 89 -3.35 17.69 -4.43
CA LYS A 89 -4.52 17.08 -5.06
C LYS A 89 -4.47 15.57 -4.94
N TRP A 90 -5.62 14.94 -4.73
CA TRP A 90 -5.70 13.49 -4.72
C TRP A 90 -5.66 12.95 -6.14
N LEU A 91 -4.66 12.11 -6.39
CA LEU A 91 -4.50 11.37 -7.63
C LEU A 91 -4.95 9.93 -7.50
N GLY A 92 -4.97 9.37 -6.29
CA GLY A 92 -5.30 7.95 -6.12
C GLY A 92 -5.65 7.52 -4.71
N LYS A 93 -6.07 6.26 -4.61
CA LYS A 93 -6.40 5.57 -3.36
C LYS A 93 -5.89 4.14 -3.41
N THR A 94 -5.36 3.68 -2.28
CA THR A 94 -5.08 2.26 -2.04
C THR A 94 -6.14 1.69 -1.11
N VAL A 95 -6.73 0.57 -1.49
CA VAL A 95 -7.84 -0.08 -0.78
C VAL A 95 -7.55 -1.55 -0.49
N LEU A 96 -8.23 -2.10 0.49
CA LEU A 96 -8.25 -3.53 0.79
C LEU A 96 -9.51 -4.19 0.24
N LEU A 97 -9.32 -5.37 -0.35
CA LEU A 97 -10.38 -6.26 -0.81
C LEU A 97 -10.17 -7.66 -0.21
N PRO A 98 -11.25 -8.42 0.06
CA PRO A 98 -11.11 -9.80 0.52
C PRO A 98 -10.55 -10.71 -0.59
N ASP A 99 -9.52 -11.50 -0.29
CA ASP A 99 -9.04 -12.59 -1.15
C ASP A 99 -9.85 -13.86 -0.82
N LYS A 100 -10.96 -14.06 -1.53
CA LYS A 100 -11.87 -15.18 -1.29
C LYS A 100 -11.29 -16.54 -1.67
N GLU A 101 -10.34 -16.58 -2.61
CA GLU A 101 -9.78 -17.83 -3.12
C GLU A 101 -8.76 -18.41 -2.14
N ARG A 102 -7.94 -17.56 -1.53
CA ARG A 102 -6.76 -17.99 -0.75
C ARG A 102 -6.84 -17.58 0.72
N GLY A 103 -7.88 -16.84 1.10
CA GLY A 103 -8.01 -16.22 2.41
C GLY A 103 -7.08 -15.01 2.59
N GLY A 104 -7.45 -14.10 3.49
CA GLY A 104 -6.73 -12.84 3.70
C GLY A 104 -7.24 -11.71 2.80
N VAL A 105 -6.38 -10.75 2.50
CA VAL A 105 -6.75 -9.54 1.73
C VAL A 105 -5.78 -9.24 0.58
N THR A 106 -6.30 -8.57 -0.43
CA THR A 106 -5.53 -8.01 -1.55
C THR A 106 -5.55 -6.49 -1.43
N SER A 107 -4.40 -5.86 -1.65
CA SER A 107 -4.32 -4.42 -1.84
C SER A 107 -4.61 -4.08 -3.30
N LYS A 108 -5.45 -3.08 -3.54
CA LYS A 108 -5.74 -2.56 -4.86
C LYS A 108 -5.54 -1.06 -4.88
N THR A 109 -4.66 -0.58 -5.74
CA THR A 109 -4.36 0.83 -5.91
C THR A 109 -5.01 1.33 -7.19
N PHE A 110 -5.79 2.39 -7.05
CA PHE A 110 -6.38 3.14 -8.15
C PHE A 110 -5.66 4.48 -8.25
N LEU A 111 -5.20 4.84 -9.43
CA LEU A 111 -4.45 6.07 -9.67
C LEU A 111 -4.88 6.70 -10.99
N ASN A 112 -5.22 7.98 -10.95
CA ASN A 112 -5.43 8.83 -12.12
C ASN A 112 -4.39 9.95 -12.09
N VAL A 113 -3.52 10.00 -13.09
CA VAL A 113 -2.45 10.98 -13.20
C VAL A 113 -2.51 11.64 -14.57
N THR A 114 -2.14 12.91 -14.64
CA THR A 114 -1.97 13.61 -15.92
C THR A 114 -0.54 14.11 -16.00
N PHE A 115 0.15 13.75 -17.08
CA PHE A 115 1.49 14.25 -17.36
C PHE A 115 1.39 15.44 -18.32
N GLU A 116 1.96 16.58 -17.92
CA GLU A 116 2.04 17.78 -18.76
C GLU A 116 3.15 17.65 -19.82
N GLU A 117 4.21 16.93 -19.45
CA GLU A 117 5.37 16.66 -20.30
C GLU A 117 5.55 15.15 -20.50
N THR A 118 6.52 14.77 -21.36
CA THR A 118 6.83 13.36 -21.56
C THR A 118 7.60 12.85 -20.35
N LEU A 119 7.10 11.82 -19.66
CA LEU A 119 7.87 11.13 -18.62
C LEU A 119 8.71 10.05 -19.30
N ALA A 120 9.97 10.37 -19.57
CA ALA A 120 10.89 9.47 -20.27
C ALA A 120 11.63 8.53 -19.32
N ASP A 121 11.99 9.03 -18.14
CA ASP A 121 12.60 8.28 -17.04
C ASP A 121 12.21 8.92 -15.70
N GLY A 122 12.65 8.34 -14.59
CA GLY A 122 12.39 8.88 -13.26
C GLY A 122 12.85 7.95 -12.16
N GLU A 123 12.74 8.37 -10.90
CA GLU A 123 13.09 7.54 -9.76
C GLU A 123 11.85 7.20 -8.93
N PHE A 124 11.64 5.90 -8.70
CA PHE A 124 10.65 5.42 -7.76
C PHE A 124 11.34 5.03 -6.46
N PHE A 125 10.92 5.65 -5.36
CA PHE A 125 11.37 5.33 -4.02
C PHE A 125 10.23 4.75 -3.21
N LEU A 126 10.54 3.71 -2.43
CA LEU A 126 9.61 3.05 -1.53
C LEU A 126 10.28 2.83 -0.17
N SER A 127 9.62 3.29 0.89
CA SER A 127 9.98 3.01 2.27
C SER A 127 8.81 2.34 2.98
N VAL A 128 9.09 1.27 3.73
CA VAL A 128 8.12 0.50 4.51
C VAL A 128 8.65 0.30 5.92
N SER A 129 7.83 0.61 6.91
CA SER A 129 8.10 0.37 8.32
C SER A 129 7.03 -0.52 8.96
N TYR A 130 7.43 -1.26 10.01
CA TYR A 130 6.56 -2.10 10.83
C TYR A 130 6.84 -1.86 12.31
N GLY A 131 5.79 -1.54 13.07
CA GLY A 131 5.92 -1.25 14.50
C GLY A 131 6.90 -0.11 14.78
N GLY A 132 7.02 0.86 13.87
CA GLY A 132 7.94 1.98 13.96
C GLY A 132 9.40 1.66 13.63
N LYS A 133 9.70 0.47 13.09
CA LYS A 133 11.04 0.09 12.61
C LYS A 133 11.03 -0.04 11.10
N ASP A 134 12.07 0.44 10.46
CA ASP A 134 12.24 0.31 9.01
C ASP A 134 12.42 -1.16 8.65
N LEU A 135 11.59 -1.65 7.73
CA LEU A 135 11.66 -3.00 7.19
C LEU A 135 12.32 -3.02 5.84
N TYR A 136 12.05 -2.01 5.03
CA TYR A 136 12.44 -1.96 3.64
C TYR A 136 12.56 -0.51 3.21
N GLU A 137 13.64 -0.19 2.53
CA GLU A 137 13.82 1.09 1.86
C GLU A 137 14.61 0.82 0.58
N ASN A 138 14.11 1.29 -0.55
CA ASN A 138 14.81 1.15 -1.81
C ASN A 138 14.40 2.22 -2.81
N GLN A 139 15.26 2.41 -3.80
CA GLN A 139 15.09 3.33 -4.91
C GLN A 139 15.47 2.63 -6.21
N TRP A 140 14.63 2.79 -7.23
CA TRP A 140 14.84 2.24 -8.57
C TRP A 140 14.58 3.29 -9.62
N LYS A 141 15.16 3.10 -10.80
CA LYS A 141 14.72 3.82 -11.98
C LYS A 141 13.35 3.31 -12.41
N PHE A 142 12.37 4.18 -12.41
CA PHE A 142 10.97 3.85 -12.65
C PHE A 142 10.76 3.06 -13.94
N CYS A 143 11.38 3.51 -15.02
CA CYS A 143 11.22 2.91 -16.35
C CYS A 143 12.00 1.60 -16.55
N GLU A 144 12.83 1.21 -15.57
CA GLU A 144 13.61 -0.03 -15.56
C GLU A 144 13.12 -1.00 -14.46
N MET A 145 12.03 -0.69 -13.73
CA MET A 145 11.56 -1.48 -12.58
C MET A 145 10.99 -2.87 -12.92
N GLU A 146 10.59 -3.12 -14.16
CA GLU A 146 9.96 -4.38 -14.55
C GLU A 146 10.87 -5.22 -15.46
N GLU A 147 11.25 -6.40 -14.98
CA GLU A 147 11.95 -7.42 -15.75
C GLU A 147 10.96 -8.32 -16.52
N GLU A 148 11.14 -8.35 -17.84
CA GLU A 148 10.84 -9.38 -18.87
C GLU A 148 9.48 -10.12 -18.96
N ASP A 149 8.64 -10.21 -17.93
CA ASP A 149 7.32 -10.85 -18.04
C ASP A 149 6.25 -9.86 -18.55
N GLU A 150 6.06 -9.81 -19.87
CA GLU A 150 5.15 -8.87 -20.57
C GLU A 150 3.69 -8.91 -20.07
N GLU A 151 3.23 -10.02 -19.50
CA GLU A 151 1.82 -10.20 -19.10
C GLU A 151 1.43 -9.37 -17.85
N ASP A 152 2.38 -9.05 -16.97
CA ASP A 152 2.14 -8.30 -15.73
C ASP A 152 2.69 -6.87 -15.77
N ARG A 153 3.19 -6.43 -16.94
CA ARG A 153 3.80 -5.12 -17.14
C ARG A 153 2.75 -4.00 -16.96
N TRP A 154 2.99 -3.09 -16.02
CA TRP A 154 2.18 -1.89 -15.82
C TRP A 154 2.96 -0.59 -16.01
N ILE A 155 4.27 -0.66 -16.30
CA ILE A 155 5.12 0.51 -16.59
C ILE A 155 5.50 0.55 -18.09
N PHE A 156 4.94 1.51 -18.82
CA PHE A 156 5.12 1.67 -20.27
C PHE A 156 5.82 2.98 -20.65
N CYS A 157 7.07 3.14 -20.23
CA CYS A 157 7.85 4.32 -20.62
C CYS A 157 8.25 4.29 -22.11
N PRO A 158 8.36 5.47 -22.76
CA PRO A 158 8.03 6.79 -22.22
C PRO A 158 6.51 7.06 -22.22
N TYR A 159 6.02 7.73 -21.17
CA TYR A 159 4.64 8.23 -21.14
C TYR A 159 4.58 9.57 -21.86
N LYS A 160 3.67 9.71 -22.83
CA LYS A 160 3.43 10.97 -23.53
C LYS A 160 2.58 11.91 -22.64
N PRO A 161 2.56 13.22 -22.93
CA PRO A 161 1.62 14.12 -22.28
C PRO A 161 0.18 13.62 -22.41
N GLY A 162 -0.57 13.61 -21.32
CA GLY A 162 -1.94 13.13 -21.28
C GLY A 162 -2.36 12.51 -19.95
N SER A 163 -3.62 12.10 -19.89
CA SER A 163 -4.21 11.47 -18.70
C SER A 163 -4.13 9.95 -18.76
N TYR A 164 -3.71 9.35 -17.66
CA TYR A 164 -3.53 7.91 -17.49
C TYR A 164 -4.27 7.43 -16.25
N SER A 165 -4.85 6.23 -16.36
CA SER A 165 -5.52 5.55 -15.25
C SER A 165 -4.87 4.18 -15.04
N TRP A 166 -4.43 3.92 -13.82
CA TRP A 166 -3.81 2.66 -13.43
C TRP A 166 -4.59 1.98 -12.32
N VAL A 167 -4.65 0.66 -12.41
CA VAL A 167 -5.27 -0.20 -11.41
C VAL A 167 -4.32 -1.36 -11.13
N ILE A 168 -3.65 -1.30 -9.99
CA ILE A 168 -2.61 -2.26 -9.62
C ILE A 168 -3.13 -3.09 -8.46
N SER A 169 -3.08 -4.42 -8.58
CA SER A 169 -3.47 -5.33 -7.50
C SER A 169 -2.24 -6.05 -6.98
N ARG A 170 -2.01 -6.00 -5.67
CA ARG A 170 -0.90 -6.69 -5.01
C ARG A 170 -1.44 -7.53 -3.86
N LYS A 171 -1.09 -8.81 -3.86
CA LYS A 171 -1.49 -9.73 -2.80
C LYS A 171 -0.75 -9.39 -1.51
N ILE A 172 -1.46 -9.33 -0.39
CA ILE A 172 -0.81 -9.24 0.93
C ILE A 172 -0.47 -10.67 1.39
N PRO A 173 0.80 -10.97 1.70
CA PRO A 173 1.17 -12.31 2.13
C PRO A 173 0.56 -12.71 3.48
N ASN A 174 0.06 -13.94 3.57
CA ASN A 174 -0.57 -14.46 4.79
C ASN A 174 0.42 -14.78 5.92
N TYR A 175 1.73 -14.60 5.70
CA TYR A 175 2.79 -14.86 6.68
C TYR A 175 3.43 -13.56 7.22
N LEU A 176 2.81 -12.40 7.00
CA LEU A 176 3.24 -11.18 7.69
C LEU A 176 2.99 -11.30 9.20
N PRO A 177 3.77 -10.65 10.08
CA PRO A 177 3.40 -10.52 11.49
C PRO A 177 2.22 -9.55 11.73
N LYS A 178 1.41 -9.78 12.77
CA LYS A 178 0.42 -8.78 13.22
C LYS A 178 1.06 -7.48 13.67
N GLY A 179 0.46 -6.35 13.31
CA GLY A 179 0.93 -5.02 13.69
C GLY A 179 0.59 -3.94 12.65
N THR A 180 1.17 -2.75 12.85
CA THR A 180 0.98 -1.62 11.94
C THR A 180 2.14 -1.51 10.96
N TYR A 181 1.79 -1.49 9.68
CA TYR A 181 2.67 -1.23 8.55
C TYR A 181 2.41 0.16 8.01
N LYS A 182 3.47 0.91 7.74
CA LYS A 182 3.39 2.19 7.04
C LYS A 182 4.26 2.14 5.82
N ALA A 183 3.73 2.59 4.69
CA ALA A 183 4.45 2.69 3.43
C ALA A 183 4.38 4.13 2.92
N THR A 184 5.53 4.63 2.48
CA THR A 184 5.65 5.90 1.75
C THR A 184 6.29 5.59 0.41
N ALA A 185 5.71 6.11 -0.66
CA ALA A 185 6.26 6.02 -2.00
C ALA A 185 6.37 7.41 -2.61
N ARG A 186 7.40 7.65 -3.42
CA ARG A 186 7.50 8.84 -4.27
C ARG A 186 7.97 8.44 -5.66
N LEU A 187 7.43 9.11 -6.68
CA LEU A 187 7.93 9.06 -8.04
C LEU A 187 8.44 10.46 -8.41
N THR A 188 9.63 10.51 -8.99
CA THR A 188 10.17 11.73 -9.61
C THR A 188 10.24 11.59 -11.13
N ASN A 189 10.29 12.71 -11.84
CA ASN A 189 10.68 12.76 -13.25
C ASN A 189 12.22 12.77 -13.40
N GLU A 190 12.71 12.89 -14.63
CA GLU A 190 14.12 13.04 -14.96
C GLU A 190 14.82 14.28 -14.38
N ASN A 191 14.05 15.29 -13.93
CA ASN A 191 14.56 16.53 -13.32
C ASN A 191 14.54 16.48 -11.79
N GLU A 192 14.22 15.32 -11.20
CA GLU A 192 14.05 15.11 -9.76
C GLU A 192 12.81 15.80 -9.16
N ASP A 193 11.90 16.34 -9.98
CA ASP A 193 10.63 16.87 -9.50
C ASP A 193 9.71 15.74 -9.07
N VAL A 194 9.09 15.85 -7.90
CA VAL A 194 8.11 14.89 -7.41
C VAL A 194 6.81 15.03 -8.20
N ILE A 195 6.40 13.95 -8.85
CA ILE A 195 5.15 13.89 -9.64
C ILE A 195 4.07 13.02 -8.98
N LEU A 196 4.46 12.12 -8.07
CA LEU A 196 3.54 11.34 -7.25
C LEU A 196 4.11 11.14 -5.86
N CYS A 197 3.24 11.24 -4.85
CA CYS A 197 3.54 10.86 -3.48
C CYS A 197 2.43 9.98 -2.91
N GLY A 198 2.78 8.80 -2.41
CA GLY A 198 1.84 7.83 -1.87
C GLY A 198 2.10 7.56 -0.40
N PHE A 199 1.05 7.50 0.41
CA PHE A 199 1.13 7.13 1.82
C PHE A 199 0.07 6.08 2.12
N ALA A 200 0.46 5.00 2.77
CA ALA A 200 -0.46 3.96 3.22
C ALA A 200 -0.14 3.53 4.65
N GLU A 201 -1.19 3.24 5.41
CA GLU A 201 -1.11 2.62 6.72
C GLU A 201 -2.04 1.41 6.76
N PHE A 202 -1.46 0.25 7.03
CA PHE A 202 -2.15 -1.03 7.06
C PHE A 202 -1.98 -1.69 8.43
N VAL A 203 -3.08 -2.13 9.02
CA VAL A 203 -3.12 -2.83 10.31
C VAL A 203 -3.48 -4.29 10.07
N LEU A 204 -2.63 -5.20 10.55
CA LEU A 204 -2.83 -6.64 10.46
C LEU A 204 -3.04 -7.27 11.84
#